data_AF-A0A5R9PC59-F1
#
_entry.id   AF-A0A5R9PC59-F1
#
_cell.length_a   1.000
_cell.length_b   1.000
_cell.length_c   1.000
_cell.angle_alpha   90.00
_cell.angle_beta   90.00
_cell.angle_gamma   90.00
#
_symmetry.space_group_name_H-M   'P 1'
#
loop_
_entity.id
_entity.type
_entity.pdbx_description
1 polymer ?
#
loop_
_entity_poly.entity_id
_entity_poly.type
_entity_poly.pdbx_seq_one_letter_code
_entity_poly.pdbx_strand_id
1 'polypeptide(L)'
;MKKIIALLLLTLAMLTTGNTFAKDKSENGVYRPTLSTNPKKYLREFQLNKATPDEIIQYVGAPDKTYSLGGSDFITYNLATQKGGIIEYTFEVKDDLVVNVTYLNSGNFFGVTQRESAKQLQSP
;
A
#
# COMPACT_ATOMS: atom_id res chain seq x y z
N MET A 1 30.43 0.81 -42.95
CA MET A 1 30.48 1.85 -41.89
C MET A 1 29.09 2.32 -41.45
N LYS A 2 28.24 2.87 -42.32
CA LYS A 2 26.87 3.33 -41.94
C LYS A 2 26.00 2.29 -41.20
N LYS A 3 26.04 1.02 -41.63
CA LYS A 3 25.27 -0.07 -41.00
C LYS A 3 25.74 -0.43 -39.59
N ILE A 4 27.03 -0.25 -39.30
CA ILE A 4 27.63 -0.54 -37.98
C ILE A 4 27.25 0.56 -36.98
N ILE A 5 27.26 1.81 -37.44
CA ILE A 5 26.84 2.97 -36.64
C ILE A 5 25.35 2.89 -36.29
N ALA A 6 24.51 2.48 -37.25
CA ALA A 6 23.08 2.29 -37.02
C ALA A 6 22.80 1.17 -35.99
N LEU A 7 23.58 0.08 -36.03
CA LEU A 7 23.47 -1.02 -35.07
C LEU A 7 23.86 -0.55 -33.65
N LEU A 8 24.94 0.24 -33.55
CA LEU A 8 25.42 0.79 -32.28
C LEU A 8 24.40 1.75 -31.64
N LEU A 9 23.77 2.60 -32.45
CA LEU A 9 22.71 3.52 -32.02
C LEU A 9 21.46 2.78 -31.55
N LEU A 10 21.08 1.68 -32.21
CA LEU A 10 19.94 0.86 -31.81
C LEU A 10 20.21 0.15 -30.47
N THR A 11 21.41 -0.38 -30.27
CA THR A 11 21.81 -0.98 -28.98
C THR A 11 21.88 0.05 -27.86
N LEU A 12 22.34 1.28 -28.14
CA LEU A 12 22.40 2.35 -27.14
C LEU A 12 21.00 2.87 -26.77
N ALA A 13 20.07 2.90 -27.73
CA ALA A 13 18.67 3.27 -27.49
C ALA A 13 17.90 2.22 -26.66
N MET A 14 18.28 0.95 -26.73
CA MET A 14 17.69 -0.11 -25.88
C MET A 14 18.25 -0.15 -24.45
N LEU A 15 19.42 0.45 -24.22
CA LEU A 15 20.04 0.53 -22.88
C LEU A 15 19.47 1.68 -22.02
N THR A 16 18.75 2.63 -22.62
CA THR A 16 18.20 3.79 -21.89
C THR A 16 16.78 3.59 -21.36
N THR A 17 16.08 2.51 -21.73
CA THR A 17 14.68 2.29 -21.36
C THR A 17 14.46 1.48 -20.08
N GLY A 18 15.51 1.15 -19.32
CA GLY A 18 15.43 0.09 -18.30
C GLY A 18 15.49 0.49 -16.82
N ASN A 19 15.65 1.76 -16.46
CA ASN A 19 15.71 2.15 -15.05
C ASN A 19 14.34 2.51 -14.50
N THR A 20 13.41 1.55 -14.48
CA THR A 20 12.28 1.65 -13.55
C THR A 20 12.83 1.35 -12.16
N PHE A 21 13.31 2.39 -11.47
CA PHE A 21 13.50 2.30 -10.03
C PHE A 21 12.14 1.93 -9.46
N ALA A 22 12.02 0.70 -8.93
CA ALA A 22 10.85 0.30 -8.16
C ALA A 22 10.75 1.30 -7.01
N LYS A 23 9.82 2.24 -7.12
CA LYS A 23 9.61 3.25 -6.11
C LYS A 23 8.97 2.53 -4.93
N ASP A 24 9.51 2.68 -3.73
CA ASP A 24 8.93 2.03 -2.53
C ASP A 24 7.55 2.59 -2.15
N LYS A 25 7.15 3.70 -2.77
CA LYS A 25 5.88 4.40 -2.53
C LYS A 25 5.24 4.85 -3.83
N SER A 26 3.94 4.61 -3.97
CA SER A 26 3.17 5.02 -5.12
C SER A 26 2.93 6.54 -5.17
N GLU A 27 2.38 7.03 -6.27
CA GLU A 27 1.99 8.44 -6.41
C GLU A 27 0.81 8.82 -5.50
N ASN A 28 -0.09 7.87 -5.21
CA ASN A 28 -1.20 8.05 -4.27
C ASN A 28 -0.81 7.77 -2.80
N GLY A 29 0.47 7.51 -2.56
CA GLY A 29 1.04 7.38 -1.23
C GLY A 29 0.96 5.99 -0.61
N VAL A 30 0.66 4.97 -1.41
CA VAL A 30 0.65 3.56 -1.03
C VAL A 30 2.07 3.06 -0.89
N TYR A 31 2.39 2.43 0.25
CA TYR A 31 3.62 1.66 0.45
C TYR A 31 3.39 0.59 1.50
N ARG A 32 4.17 -0.49 1.48
CA ARG A 32 4.07 -1.56 2.49
C ARG A 32 4.41 -1.02 3.88
N PRO A 33 3.46 -0.95 4.84
CA PRO A 33 3.78 -0.57 6.20
C PRO A 33 4.69 -1.61 6.86
N THR A 34 5.46 -1.18 7.86
CA THR A 34 6.34 -2.04 8.68
C THR A 34 6.05 -1.81 10.16
N LEU A 35 6.64 -2.61 11.04
CA LEU A 35 6.55 -2.37 12.49
C LEU A 35 7.11 -1.02 12.94
N SER A 36 7.96 -0.39 12.13
CA SER A 36 8.51 0.94 12.38
C SER A 36 7.69 2.07 11.76
N THR A 37 6.66 1.75 10.97
CA THR A 37 5.77 2.76 10.37
C THR A 37 4.92 3.41 11.45
N ASN A 38 4.95 4.74 11.52
CA ASN A 38 4.03 5.48 12.39
C ASN A 38 2.60 5.39 11.80
N PRO A 39 1.65 4.70 12.48
CA PRO A 39 0.33 4.44 11.90
C PRO A 39 -0.46 5.72 11.68
N LYS A 40 -0.44 6.64 12.63
CA LYS A 40 -1.18 7.90 12.55
C LYS A 40 -0.69 8.78 11.40
N LYS A 41 0.63 8.85 11.18
CA LYS A 41 1.23 9.57 10.06
C LYS A 41 0.84 8.91 8.73
N TYR A 42 0.99 7.59 8.62
CA TYR A 42 0.61 6.84 7.42
C TYR A 42 -0.85 7.09 7.03
N LEU A 43 -1.77 6.97 7.99
CA LEU A 43 -3.19 7.16 7.78
C LEU A 43 -3.56 8.62 7.44
N ARG A 44 -2.88 9.62 8.00
CA ARG A 44 -3.10 11.04 7.66
C ARG A 44 -2.65 11.40 6.25
N GLU A 45 -1.56 10.81 5.79
CA GLU A 45 -0.96 11.13 4.50
C GLU A 45 -1.50 10.28 3.34
N PHE A 46 -2.27 9.23 3.63
CA PHE A 46 -2.84 8.36 2.62
C PHE A 46 -3.88 9.10 1.76
N GLN A 47 -3.74 9.04 0.42
CA GLN A 47 -4.65 9.74 -0.48
C GLN A 47 -5.90 8.90 -0.77
N LEU A 48 -6.93 9.07 0.07
CA LEU A 48 -8.23 8.42 -0.13
C LEU A 48 -8.88 8.84 -1.46
N ASN A 49 -9.66 7.94 -2.04
CA ASN A 49 -10.36 8.10 -3.33
C ASN A 49 -9.42 8.32 -4.53
N LYS A 50 -8.16 7.89 -4.43
CA LYS A 50 -7.20 7.92 -5.55
C LYS A 50 -6.51 6.59 -5.80
N ALA A 51 -6.19 5.85 -4.74
CA ALA A 51 -5.53 4.56 -4.85
C ALA A 51 -6.52 3.46 -5.27
N THR A 52 -6.08 2.57 -6.16
CA THR A 52 -6.85 1.40 -6.63
C THR A 52 -6.38 0.11 -5.93
N PRO A 53 -7.18 -0.98 -5.93
CA PRO A 53 -6.75 -2.28 -5.41
C PRO A 53 -5.45 -2.80 -6.02
N ASP A 54 -5.28 -2.63 -7.34
CA ASP A 54 -4.06 -3.05 -8.04
C ASP A 54 -2.82 -2.30 -7.54
N GLU A 55 -2.96 -1.01 -7.27
CA GLU A 55 -1.89 -0.21 -6.67
C GLU A 55 -1.56 -0.69 -5.24
N ILE A 56 -2.58 -1.06 -4.45
CA ILE A 56 -2.35 -1.69 -3.14
C ILE A 56 -1.56 -2.98 -3.28
N ILE A 57 -1.95 -3.87 -4.19
CA ILE A 57 -1.27 -5.15 -4.39
C ILE A 57 0.15 -4.96 -4.92
N GLN A 58 0.37 -4.00 -5.81
CA GLN A 58 1.68 -3.69 -6.38
C GLN A 58 2.67 -3.19 -5.32
N TYR A 59 2.24 -2.28 -4.44
CA TYR A 59 3.15 -1.60 -3.50
C TYR A 59 3.16 -2.21 -2.09
N VAL A 60 2.08 -2.89 -1.69
CA VAL A 60 1.99 -3.57 -0.39
C VAL A 60 2.28 -5.06 -0.55
N GLY A 61 1.92 -5.69 -1.67
CA GLY A 61 2.11 -7.11 -1.93
C GLY A 61 0.81 -7.92 -1.85
N ALA A 62 0.93 -9.25 -1.79
CA ALA A 62 -0.21 -10.14 -1.65
C ALA A 62 -0.91 -9.94 -0.29
N PRO A 63 -2.26 -9.83 -0.26
CA PRO A 63 -3.00 -9.64 0.98
C PRO A 63 -3.07 -10.92 1.81
N ASP A 64 -3.14 -10.76 3.12
CA ASP A 64 -3.33 -11.86 4.06
C ASP A 64 -4.80 -12.32 4.11
N LYS A 65 -5.73 -11.36 3.99
CA LYS A 65 -7.18 -11.61 4.01
C LYS A 65 -7.87 -10.67 3.03
N THR A 66 -8.91 -11.19 2.37
CA THR A 66 -9.82 -10.40 1.55
C THR A 66 -11.26 -10.83 1.80
N TYR A 67 -12.19 -9.89 1.89
CA TYR A 67 -13.62 -10.18 1.98
C TYR A 67 -14.46 -9.03 1.44
N SER A 68 -15.69 -9.33 1.00
CA SER A 68 -16.64 -8.33 0.50
C SER A 68 -17.81 -8.20 1.47
N LEU A 69 -18.18 -6.98 1.84
CA LEU A 69 -19.29 -6.70 2.76
C LEU A 69 -19.92 -5.34 2.46
N GLY A 70 -21.24 -5.30 2.32
CA GLY A 70 -21.98 -4.04 2.19
C GLY A 70 -21.65 -3.24 0.92
N GLY A 71 -21.21 -3.90 -0.15
CA GLY A 71 -20.81 -3.25 -1.39
C GLY A 71 -19.39 -2.65 -1.36
N SER A 72 -18.62 -2.92 -0.30
CA SER A 72 -17.19 -2.63 -0.23
C SER A 72 -16.39 -3.93 -0.23
N ASP A 73 -15.20 -3.89 -0.80
CA ASP A 73 -14.17 -4.93 -0.66
C ASP A 73 -13.16 -4.51 0.40
N PHE A 74 -12.68 -5.47 1.18
CA PHE A 74 -11.74 -5.25 2.26
C PHE A 74 -10.49 -6.07 1.99
N ILE A 75 -9.34 -5.40 1.97
CA ILE A 75 -8.03 -5.99 1.71
C ILE A 75 -7.19 -5.78 2.97
N THR A 76 -6.78 -6.85 3.64
CA THR A 76 -6.07 -6.78 4.92
C THR A 76 -4.65 -7.32 4.82
N TYR A 77 -3.74 -6.62 5.49
CA TYR A 77 -2.34 -6.98 5.65
C TYR A 77 -1.97 -7.06 7.12
N ASN A 78 -1.47 -8.21 7.54
CA ASN A 78 -0.97 -8.44 8.89
C ASN A 78 0.53 -8.07 8.94
N LEU A 79 0.90 -7.17 9.84
CA LEU A 79 2.31 -6.86 10.12
C LEU A 79 2.90 -7.79 11.17
N ALA A 80 2.10 -8.17 12.15
CA ALA A 80 2.49 -9.12 13.17
C ALA A 80 1.28 -9.86 13.71
N THR A 81 1.45 -11.17 13.89
CA THR A 81 0.52 -12.04 14.61
C THR A 81 1.33 -12.78 15.67
N GLN A 82 1.20 -12.40 16.94
CA GLN A 82 1.83 -13.11 18.06
C GLN A 82 0.77 -13.64 19.02
N LYS A 83 1.16 -14.56 19.90
CA LYS A 83 0.28 -15.19 20.90
C LYS A 83 -0.39 -14.11 21.77
N GLY A 84 -1.58 -13.69 21.38
CA GLY A 84 -2.41 -12.71 22.09
C GLY A 84 -2.68 -11.40 21.35
N GLY A 85 -1.99 -11.09 20.24
CA GLY A 85 -2.15 -9.79 19.57
C GLY A 85 -1.93 -9.79 18.06
N ILE A 86 -2.55 -8.83 17.38
CA ILE A 86 -2.47 -8.61 15.95
C ILE A 86 -2.23 -7.14 15.64
N ILE A 87 -1.30 -6.89 14.72
CA ILE A 87 -1.10 -5.58 14.08
C ILE A 87 -1.46 -5.74 12.61
N GLU A 88 -2.45 -5.00 12.14
CA GLU A 88 -2.93 -5.09 10.76
C GLU A 88 -3.38 -3.74 10.19
N TYR A 89 -3.31 -3.65 8.87
CA TYR A 89 -3.91 -2.59 8.07
C TYR A 89 -5.00 -3.19 7.19
N THR A 90 -6.19 -2.60 7.19
CA THR A 90 -7.28 -2.99 6.28
C THR A 90 -7.68 -1.82 5.40
N PHE A 91 -7.61 -2.02 4.10
CA PHE A 91 -8.03 -1.10 3.05
C PHE A 91 -9.48 -1.42 2.68
N GLU A 92 -10.37 -0.44 2.80
CA GLU A 92 -11.74 -0.53 2.31
C GLU A 92 -11.78 0.08 0.90
N VAL A 93 -12.22 -0.71 -0.06
CA VAL A 93 -12.35 -0.37 -1.46
C VAL A 93 -13.83 -0.29 -1.79
N LYS A 94 -14.23 0.78 -2.47
CA LYS A 94 -15.57 0.95 -3.01
C LYS A 94 -15.47 1.66 -4.35
N ASP A 95 -16.22 1.17 -5.33
CA ASP A 95 -16.19 1.70 -6.70
C ASP A 95 -14.76 1.79 -7.27
N ASP A 96 -13.97 0.72 -7.05
CA ASP A 96 -12.56 0.57 -7.46
C ASP A 96 -11.56 1.55 -6.81
N LEU A 97 -11.98 2.25 -5.76
CA LEU A 97 -11.15 3.23 -5.05
C LEU A 97 -11.06 2.93 -3.56
N VAL A 98 -9.89 3.14 -2.99
CA VAL A 98 -9.70 3.04 -1.54
C VAL A 98 -10.40 4.22 -0.86
N VAL A 99 -11.50 3.95 -0.18
CA VAL A 99 -12.32 4.95 0.52
C VAL A 99 -11.96 5.06 2.01
N ASN A 100 -11.27 4.07 2.56
CA ASN A 100 -10.76 4.11 3.93
C ASN A 100 -9.55 3.19 4.10
N VAL A 101 -8.69 3.53 5.06
CA VAL A 101 -7.65 2.64 5.56
C VAL A 101 -7.75 2.62 7.07
N THR A 102 -7.75 1.43 7.65
CA THR A 102 -7.85 1.23 9.10
C THR A 102 -6.59 0.55 9.60
N TYR A 103 -6.13 0.98 10.76
CA TYR A 103 -5.05 0.36 11.51
C TYR A 103 -5.63 -0.25 12.79
N LEU A 104 -5.26 -1.49 13.05
CA LEU A 104 -5.55 -2.18 14.30
C LEU A 104 -4.24 -2.65 14.92
N ASN A 105 -4.03 -2.32 16.19
CA ASN A 105 -3.07 -2.98 17.05
C ASN A 105 -3.82 -3.44 18.30
N SER A 106 -4.10 -4.73 18.38
CA SER A 106 -4.79 -5.33 19.51
C SER A 106 -3.90 -6.35 20.21
N GLY A 107 -4.04 -6.45 21.53
CA GLY A 107 -3.49 -7.55 22.33
C GLY A 107 -1.98 -7.58 22.53
N ASN A 108 -1.24 -6.57 22.05
CA ASN A 108 0.22 -6.55 22.11
C ASN A 108 0.80 -5.93 23.40
N PHE A 109 0.08 -5.01 24.07
CA PHE A 109 0.55 -4.34 25.29
C PHE A 109 -0.62 -3.97 26.22
N PHE A 110 -0.61 -4.48 27.46
CA PHE A 110 -1.50 -4.07 28.57
C PHE A 110 -3.02 -4.18 28.36
N GLY A 111 -3.49 -4.94 27.36
CA GLY A 111 -4.92 -5.03 27.04
C GLY A 111 -5.51 -3.81 26.33
N VAL A 112 -4.66 -2.88 25.88
CA VAL A 112 -5.10 -1.70 25.13
C VAL A 112 -5.22 -2.07 23.65
N THR A 113 -6.37 -1.75 23.05
CA THR A 113 -6.57 -1.85 21.60
C THR A 113 -6.47 -0.45 21.01
N GLN A 114 -5.53 -0.26 20.08
CA GLN A 114 -5.49 0.92 19.25
C GLN A 114 -6.21 0.62 17.94
N ARG A 115 -7.21 1.44 17.63
CA ARG A 115 -7.88 1.44 16.34
C ARG A 115 -7.91 2.85 15.80
N GLU A 116 -7.37 3.04 14.61
CA GLU A 116 -7.37 4.33 13.91
C GLU A 116 -7.85 4.14 12.48
N SER A 117 -8.40 5.19 11.88
CA SER A 117 -8.78 5.18 10.46
C SER A 117 -8.37 6.46 9.77
N ALA A 118 -7.97 6.35 8.50
CA ALA A 118 -7.66 7.48 7.65
C ALA A 118 -8.86 8.44 7.59
N LYS A 119 -10.08 7.91 7.39
CA LYS A 119 -11.30 8.71 7.34
C LYS A 119 -11.51 9.57 8.59
N GLN A 120 -11.31 9.01 9.78
CA GLN A 120 -11.42 9.78 11.04
C GLN A 120 -10.28 10.78 11.22
N LEU A 121 -9.05 10.41 10.87
CA LEU A 121 -7.87 11.26 11.05
C LEU A 121 -7.78 12.42 10.04
N GLN A 122 -8.47 12.31 8.90
CA GLN A 122 -8.52 13.31 7.84
C GLN A 122 -9.83 14.12 7.85
N SER A 123 -10.79 13.77 8.72
CA SER A 123 -11.97 14.60 8.92
C SER A 123 -11.56 15.91 9.63
N PRO A 124 -12.08 17.07 9.18
CA PRO A 124 -11.80 18.38 9.78
C PRO A 124 -12.27 18.50 11.23
#